data_AF-A0A957JH86-F1
#
_entry.id   AF-A0A957JH86-F1
#
_cell.length_a   1.000
_cell.length_b   1.000
_cell.length_c   1.000
_cell.angle_alpha   90.00
_cell.angle_beta   90.00
_cell.angle_gamma   90.00
#
_symmetry.space_group_name_H-M   'P 1'
#
loop_
_entity.id
_entity.type
_entity.pdbx_description
1 polymer ?
#
loop_
_entity_poly.entity_id
_entity_poly.type
_entity_poly.pdbx_seq_one_letter_code
_entity_poly.pdbx_strand_id
1 'polypeptide(L)'
;MTLFFAFKLLIVAFFLVMFLRGARLPWGVGLLTVTTAFLLDTFLGTFGREAMIDQLGFFFYIISGALFAGAAFWLWGILRPAAGAAATAPVTVARMVPYDQPAGTPTRAARPNSGTAVDLQMLHQQIHDRLGPDDILDLIFDLGLNENEVLSPNQDIHQLILRLLDLAEQRGQMSALALAVERILTPLPPENLPRPEKITVDSPPTVLRQYLLAHYTEAELQTLASDLGVDWEQLDHRHKKALARGLLLYLYRRNRLDELVRWLQPTPAEAPGRESDNETQS
;
A
#
# COMPACT_ATOMS: atom_id res chain seq x y z
N MET A 1 -4.84 37.20 33.19
CA MET A 1 -4.44 35.80 33.45
C MET A 1 -5.33 34.80 32.72
N THR A 2 -6.66 34.93 32.77
CA THR A 2 -7.63 34.01 32.15
C THR A 2 -7.59 33.97 30.62
N LEU A 3 -7.37 35.10 29.94
CA LEU A 3 -7.36 35.17 28.46
C LEU A 3 -6.19 34.37 27.85
N PHE A 4 -4.99 34.48 28.42
CA PHE A 4 -3.80 33.78 27.92
C PHE A 4 -3.88 32.28 28.17
N PHE A 5 -4.46 31.88 29.31
CA PHE A 5 -4.74 30.49 29.61
C PHE A 5 -5.78 29.88 28.66
N ALA A 6 -6.86 30.61 28.38
CA ALA A 6 -7.88 30.19 27.42
C ALA A 6 -7.29 30.02 26.00
N PHE A 7 -6.43 30.94 25.57
CA PHE A 7 -5.76 30.84 24.27
C PHE A 7 -4.88 29.59 24.15
N LYS A 8 -4.10 29.27 25.19
CA LYS A 8 -3.29 28.05 25.23
C LYS A 8 -4.13 26.78 25.19
N LEU A 9 -5.24 26.74 25.93
CA LEU A 9 -6.17 25.62 25.88
C LEU A 9 -6.79 25.45 24.49
N LEU A 10 -7.08 26.55 23.79
CA LEU A 10 -7.59 26.53 22.42
C LEU A 10 -6.55 25.92 21.47
N ILE A 11 -5.27 26.26 21.61
CA ILE A 11 -4.18 25.63 20.83
C ILE A 11 -4.12 24.12 21.09
N VAL A 12 -4.14 23.69 22.35
CA VAL A 12 -4.14 22.26 22.69
C VAL A 12 -5.37 21.56 22.10
N ALA A 13 -6.55 22.16 22.22
CA ALA A 13 -7.79 21.63 21.67
C ALA A 13 -7.75 21.54 20.14
N PHE A 14 -7.15 22.51 19.46
CA PHE A 14 -6.95 22.48 18.01
C PHE A 14 -6.09 21.27 17.59
N PHE A 15 -4.96 21.05 18.25
CA PHE A 15 -4.10 19.89 17.98
C PHE A 15 -4.81 18.56 18.30
N LEU A 16 -5.61 18.52 19.37
CA LEU A 16 -6.39 17.34 19.75
C LEU A 16 -7.44 17.02 18.68
N VAL A 17 -8.19 18.02 18.20
CA VAL A 17 -9.19 17.85 17.14
C VAL A 17 -8.54 17.41 15.83
N MET A 18 -7.40 18.01 15.46
CA MET A 18 -6.65 17.60 14.26
C MET A 18 -6.15 16.16 14.37
N PHE A 19 -5.66 15.74 15.54
CA PHE A 19 -5.26 14.36 15.79
C PHE A 19 -6.44 13.38 15.71
N LEU A 20 -7.58 13.71 16.32
CA LEU A 20 -8.80 12.88 16.27
C LEU A 20 -9.38 12.78 14.86
N ARG A 21 -9.23 13.82 14.04
CA ARG A 21 -9.73 13.85 12.65
C ARG A 21 -8.84 13.06 11.68
N GLY A 22 -7.59 12.80 12.04
CA GLY A 22 -6.68 11.99 11.25
C GLY A 22 -5.47 11.61 12.08
N ALA A 23 -5.51 10.41 12.68
CA ALA A 23 -4.51 9.85 13.59
C ALA A 23 -3.19 9.54 12.87
N ARG A 24 -2.55 10.59 12.36
CA ARG A 24 -1.25 10.54 11.70
C ARG A 24 -0.17 10.86 12.71
N LEU A 25 0.95 10.16 12.58
CA LEU A 25 2.10 10.27 13.47
C LEU A 25 2.61 11.71 13.68
N PRO A 26 2.65 12.60 12.66
CA PRO A 26 3.03 14.00 12.86
C PRO A 26 2.09 14.73 13.83
N TRP A 27 0.77 14.57 13.72
CA TRP A 27 -0.18 15.23 14.62
C TRP A 27 -0.08 14.72 16.06
N GLY A 28 0.24 13.43 16.25
CA GLY A 28 0.50 12.87 17.58
C GLY A 28 1.74 13.48 18.23
N VAL A 29 2.83 13.60 17.48
CA VAL A 29 4.06 14.24 17.97
C VAL A 29 3.82 15.72 18.26
N GLY A 30 3.12 16.45 17.37
CA GLY A 30 2.75 17.84 17.60
C GLY A 30 1.90 18.06 18.85
N LEU A 31 0.88 17.21 19.06
CA LEU A 31 0.04 17.26 20.26
C LEU A 31 0.86 17.02 21.52
N LEU A 32 1.74 16.01 21.52
CA LEU A 32 2.62 15.69 22.65
C LEU A 32 3.57 16.85 22.97
N THR A 33 4.17 17.48 21.96
CA THR A 33 5.08 18.62 22.15
C THR A 33 4.32 19.81 22.73
N VAL A 34 3.15 20.14 22.21
CA VAL A 34 2.35 21.29 22.67
C VAL A 34 1.80 21.07 24.09
N THR A 35 1.32 19.87 24.42
CA THR A 35 0.84 19.56 25.77
C THR A 35 1.97 19.56 26.79
N THR A 36 3.13 19.02 26.43
CA THR A 36 4.31 19.02 27.31
C THR A 36 4.83 20.44 27.53
N ALA A 37 4.88 21.28 26.50
CA ALA A 37 5.25 22.69 26.64
C ALA A 37 4.26 23.46 27.51
N PHE A 38 2.95 23.19 27.38
CA PHE A 38 1.92 23.79 28.20
C PHE A 38 2.04 23.41 29.68
N LEU A 39 2.25 22.12 29.96
CA LEU A 39 2.47 21.62 31.31
C LEU A 39 3.72 22.22 31.94
N LEU A 40 4.82 22.29 31.17
CA LEU A 40 6.07 22.88 31.64
C LEU A 40 5.92 24.37 31.97
N ASP A 41 5.28 25.15 31.08
CA ASP A 41 5.07 26.58 31.33
C ASP A 41 4.10 26.84 32.51
N THR A 42 3.09 25.98 32.68
CA THR A 42 2.18 26.04 33.83
C THR A 42 2.90 25.70 35.13
N PHE A 43 3.76 24.67 35.11
CA PHE A 43 4.59 24.27 36.24
C PHE A 43 5.56 25.39 36.65
N LEU A 44 6.30 25.95 35.70
CA LEU A 44 7.22 27.08 35.94
C LEU A 44 6.50 28.34 36.42
N GLY A 45 5.30 28.60 35.89
CA GLY A 45 4.47 29.72 36.33
C GLY A 45 3.92 29.55 37.75
N THR A 46 3.64 28.32 38.18
CA THR A 46 3.07 28.02 39.51
C THR A 46 4.14 28.03 40.60
N PHE A 47 5.31 27.46 40.32
CA PHE A 47 6.37 27.27 41.30
C PHE A 47 7.50 28.33 41.24
N GLY A 48 7.40 29.28 40.31
CA GLY A 48 8.41 30.32 40.11
C GLY A 48 9.52 29.88 39.16
N ARG A 49 9.63 30.58 38.02
CA ARG A 49 10.50 30.19 36.90
C ARG A 49 11.98 30.11 37.30
N GLU A 50 12.50 31.14 37.97
CA GLU A 50 13.92 31.24 38.36
C GLU A 50 14.29 30.08 39.31
N ALA A 51 13.50 29.88 40.37
CA ALA A 51 13.74 28.84 41.37
C ALA A 51 13.66 27.42 40.77
N MET A 52 12.72 27.18 39.86
CA MET A 52 12.58 25.89 39.19
C MET A 52 13.68 25.63 38.16
N ILE A 53 14.16 26.66 37.46
CA ILE A 53 15.30 26.51 36.54
C ILE A 53 16.56 26.13 37.34
N ASP A 54 16.79 26.79 38.47
CA ASP A 54 17.91 26.45 39.37
C ASP A 54 17.81 25.03 39.93
N GLN A 55 16.59 24.60 40.27
CA GLN A 55 16.34 23.27 40.84
C GLN A 55 16.40 22.15 39.78
N LEU A 56 15.91 22.40 38.56
CA LEU A 56 15.94 21.45 37.44
C LEU A 56 17.33 21.39 36.79
N GLY A 57 18.08 22.49 36.81
CA GLY A 57 19.43 22.59 36.26
C GLY A 57 19.53 22.02 34.85
N PHE A 58 20.41 21.02 34.69
CA PHE A 58 20.63 20.33 33.40
C PHE A 58 19.36 19.70 32.79
N PHE A 59 18.43 19.19 33.61
CA PHE A 59 17.22 18.55 33.11
C PHE A 59 16.29 19.52 32.37
N PHE A 60 16.31 20.80 32.74
CA PHE A 60 15.56 21.84 32.03
C PHE A 60 16.01 21.95 30.56
N TYR A 61 17.32 21.86 30.31
CA TYR A 61 17.89 21.90 28.97
C TYR A 61 17.57 20.63 28.17
N ILE A 62 17.54 19.45 28.81
CA ILE A 62 17.10 18.21 28.16
C ILE A 62 15.65 18.32 27.72
N ILE A 63 14.75 18.76 28.61
CA ILE A 63 13.33 18.89 28.32
C ILE A 63 13.11 19.93 27.21
N SER A 64 13.80 21.08 27.29
CA SER A 64 13.73 22.11 26.26
C SER A 64 14.26 21.62 24.91
N GLY A 65 15.37 20.87 24.91
CA GLY A 65 15.92 20.24 23.70
C GLY A 65 14.97 19.22 23.09
N ALA A 66 14.33 18.39 23.90
CA ALA A 66 13.32 17.43 23.46
C ALA A 66 12.09 18.12 22.86
N LEU A 67 11.63 19.23 23.46
CA LEU A 67 10.55 20.05 22.91
C LEU A 67 10.93 20.67 21.56
N PHE A 68 12.16 21.20 21.43
CA PHE A 68 12.66 21.73 20.17
C PHE A 68 12.77 20.66 19.09
N ALA A 69 13.32 19.48 19.42
CA ALA A 69 13.42 18.36 18.50
C ALA A 69 12.04 17.86 18.06
N GLY A 70 11.09 17.75 18.99
CA GLY A 70 9.70 17.39 18.71
C GLY A 70 9.00 18.41 17.81
N ALA A 71 9.21 19.71 18.06
CA ALA A 71 8.68 20.78 17.21
C ALA A 71 9.29 20.77 15.81
N ALA A 72 10.60 20.56 15.68
CA ALA A 72 11.28 20.44 14.40
C ALA A 72 10.79 19.21 13.61
N PHE A 73 10.63 18.07 14.28
CA PHE A 73 10.08 16.86 13.67
C PHE A 73 8.63 17.04 13.22
N TRP A 74 7.79 17.65 14.05
CA TRP A 74 6.41 17.98 13.71
C TRP A 74 6.34 18.92 12.49
N LEU A 75 7.15 19.99 12.51
CA LEU A 75 7.21 20.97 11.43
C LEU A 75 7.70 20.32 10.14
N TRP A 76 8.73 19.48 10.20
CA TRP A 76 9.19 18.68 9.07
C TRP A 76 8.10 17.72 8.55
N GLY A 77 7.34 17.10 9.45
CA GLY A 77 6.21 16.23 9.11
C GLY A 77 5.06 16.94 8.41
N ILE A 78 4.86 18.24 8.65
CA ILE A 78 3.88 19.09 7.95
C ILE A 78 4.45 19.64 6.64
N LEU A 79 5.70 20.08 6.65
CA LEU A 79 6.37 20.71 5.50
C LEU A 79 6.87 19.70 4.47
N ARG A 80 6.87 18.40 4.78
CA ARG A 80 7.23 17.36 3.81
C ARG A 80 6.33 17.56 2.58
N PRO A 81 6.88 17.84 1.39
CA PRO A 81 6.08 17.98 0.18
C PRO A 81 5.24 16.72 0.04
N ALA A 82 3.97 16.89 -0.34
CA ALA A 82 2.98 15.82 -0.40
C ALA A 82 3.29 14.81 -1.51
N ALA A 83 4.41 14.10 -1.41
CA ALA A 83 4.52 12.74 -1.88
C ALA A 83 3.56 11.90 -1.02
N GLY A 84 2.33 11.75 -1.48
CA GLY A 84 1.39 10.76 -0.94
C GLY A 84 0.53 11.22 0.25
N ALA A 85 -0.19 12.34 0.14
CA ALA A 85 -1.39 12.52 0.95
C ALA A 85 -2.59 11.87 0.23
N ALA A 86 -2.66 10.54 0.24
CA ALA A 86 -3.90 9.83 -0.03
C ALA A 86 -4.88 10.19 1.12
N ALA A 87 -5.88 11.00 0.80
CA ALA A 87 -6.96 11.33 1.70
C ALA A 87 -7.76 10.06 1.97
N THR A 88 -7.82 9.65 3.23
CA THR A 88 -8.74 8.65 3.76
C THR A 88 -10.16 9.16 3.58
N ALA A 89 -10.80 8.73 2.49
CA ALA A 89 -12.25 8.78 2.33
C ALA A 89 -12.85 7.49 2.95
N PRO A 90 -14.01 7.55 3.63
CA PRO A 90 -14.69 6.35 4.07
C PRO A 90 -15.13 5.56 2.83
N VAL A 91 -14.58 4.36 2.65
CA VAL A 91 -15.00 3.45 1.58
C VAL A 91 -16.37 2.91 1.96
N THR A 92 -17.40 3.38 1.25
CA THR A 92 -18.67 2.68 1.14
C THR A 92 -18.38 1.29 0.62
N VAL A 93 -18.64 0.27 1.43
CA VAL A 93 -18.50 -1.14 1.05
C VAL A 93 -19.38 -1.38 -0.18
N ALA A 94 -18.76 -1.43 -1.36
CA ALA A 94 -19.43 -1.90 -2.56
C ALA A 94 -19.79 -3.37 -2.31
N ARG A 95 -21.09 -3.63 -2.18
CA ARG A 95 -21.68 -4.95 -2.08
C ARG A 95 -21.29 -5.73 -3.34
N MET A 96 -20.31 -6.63 -3.23
CA MET A 96 -20.02 -7.60 -4.29
C MET A 96 -21.30 -8.38 -4.58
N VAL A 97 -21.76 -8.28 -5.82
CA VAL A 97 -22.77 -9.18 -6.37
C VAL A 97 -22.09 -10.54 -6.53
N PRO A 98 -22.65 -11.63 -5.98
CA PRO A 98 -22.09 -12.97 -6.15
C PRO A 98 -22.09 -13.32 -7.64
N TYR A 99 -20.94 -13.74 -8.16
CA TYR A 99 -20.84 -14.30 -9.50
C TYR A 99 -21.56 -15.66 -9.50
N ASP A 100 -22.57 -15.80 -10.36
CA ASP A 100 -23.31 -17.04 -10.60
C ASP A 100 -22.34 -18.13 -11.07
N GLN A 101 -22.05 -19.06 -10.16
CA GLN A 101 -21.35 -20.30 -10.45
C GLN A 101 -22.42 -21.34 -10.85
N PRO A 102 -22.32 -22.01 -12.02
CA PRO A 102 -23.34 -22.94 -12.46
C PRO A 102 -23.49 -24.10 -11.47
N ALA A 103 -24.75 -24.36 -11.11
CA ALA A 103 -25.18 -25.24 -10.04
C ALA A 103 -24.61 -26.67 -10.15
N GLY A 104 -23.65 -26.97 -9.29
CA GLY A 104 -23.29 -28.32 -8.86
C GLY A 104 -23.81 -28.57 -7.44
N THR A 105 -24.58 -29.64 -7.29
CA THR A 105 -25.26 -30.19 -6.10
C THR A 105 -24.58 -29.94 -4.74
N PRO A 106 -25.32 -29.62 -3.66
CA PRO A 106 -24.74 -29.33 -2.35
C PRO A 106 -24.31 -30.62 -1.64
N THR A 107 -23.06 -31.04 -1.83
CA THR A 107 -22.42 -31.99 -0.92
C THR A 107 -21.99 -31.23 0.33
N ARG A 108 -22.66 -31.52 1.45
CA ARG A 108 -22.28 -31.11 2.81
C ARG A 108 -20.81 -31.50 3.04
N ALA A 109 -19.91 -30.54 2.90
CA ALA A 109 -18.48 -30.76 3.10
C ALA A 109 -18.22 -31.00 4.60
N ALA A 110 -17.82 -32.23 4.91
CA ALA A 110 -17.16 -32.56 6.16
C ALA A 110 -15.85 -31.76 6.25
N ARG A 111 -15.59 -31.16 7.42
CA ARG A 111 -14.28 -30.58 7.74
C ARG A 111 -13.19 -31.68 7.71
N PRO A 112 -12.05 -31.49 7.04
CA PRO A 112 -10.84 -32.25 7.32
C PRO A 112 -9.83 -31.36 8.06
N ASN A 113 -9.86 -31.40 9.40
CA ASN A 113 -8.98 -30.62 10.28
C ASN A 113 -7.58 -31.24 10.48
N SER A 114 -6.97 -31.81 9.44
CA SER A 114 -5.61 -32.39 9.56
C SER A 114 -4.72 -32.26 8.32
N GLY A 115 -5.27 -31.89 7.16
CA GLY A 115 -4.48 -31.57 5.96
C GLY A 115 -3.96 -30.12 5.93
N THR A 116 -4.78 -29.18 6.40
CA THR A 116 -4.48 -27.75 6.39
C THR A 116 -3.24 -27.36 7.18
N ALA A 117 -2.98 -27.97 8.34
CA ALA A 117 -1.82 -27.61 9.16
C ALA A 117 -0.49 -28.00 8.48
N VAL A 118 -0.45 -29.17 7.81
CA VAL A 118 0.72 -29.64 7.07
C VAL A 118 0.91 -28.82 5.79
N ASP A 119 -0.18 -28.49 5.09
CA ASP A 119 -0.16 -27.64 3.90
C ASP A 119 0.28 -26.21 4.22
N LEU A 120 -0.15 -25.65 5.36
CA LEU A 120 0.26 -24.34 5.87
C LEU A 120 1.75 -24.31 6.21
N GLN A 121 2.25 -25.36 6.87
CA GLN A 121 3.67 -25.46 7.21
C GLN A 121 4.54 -25.62 5.96
N MET A 122 4.09 -26.41 4.98
CA MET A 122 4.78 -26.56 3.69
C MET A 122 4.79 -25.23 2.92
N LEU A 123 3.66 -24.51 2.88
CA LEU A 123 3.56 -23.22 2.20
C LEU A 123 4.42 -22.15 2.88
N HIS A 124 4.41 -22.10 4.22
CA HIS A 124 5.28 -21.23 5.01
C HIS A 124 6.76 -21.47 4.67
N GLN A 125 7.20 -22.73 4.68
CA GLN A 125 8.58 -23.09 4.37
C GLN A 125 8.95 -22.70 2.93
N GLN A 126 8.06 -22.96 1.97
CA GLN A 126 8.26 -22.57 0.58
C GLN A 126 8.39 -21.05 0.41
N ILE A 127 7.55 -20.26 1.10
CA ILE A 127 7.62 -18.80 1.05
C ILE A 127 8.95 -18.32 1.66
N HIS A 128 9.28 -18.83 2.83
CA HIS A 128 10.48 -18.43 3.55
C HIS A 128 11.77 -18.75 2.79
N ASP A 129 11.87 -19.94 2.20
CA ASP A 129 13.13 -20.42 1.60
C ASP A 129 13.34 -19.92 0.16
N ARG A 130 12.26 -19.59 -0.56
CA ARG A 130 12.32 -19.33 -2.00
C ARG A 130 11.90 -17.94 -2.43
N LEU A 131 11.19 -17.17 -1.58
CA LEU A 131 10.74 -15.83 -1.93
C LEU A 131 11.54 -14.77 -1.19
N GLY A 132 11.96 -13.74 -1.95
CA GLY A 132 12.64 -12.58 -1.40
C GLY A 132 11.67 -11.54 -0.81
N PRO A 133 12.19 -10.46 -0.20
CA PRO A 133 11.37 -9.36 0.33
C PRO A 133 10.45 -8.73 -0.71
N ASP A 134 10.93 -8.51 -1.93
CA ASP A 134 10.13 -7.91 -3.00
C ASP A 134 9.04 -8.85 -3.51
N ASP A 135 9.27 -10.17 -3.47
CA ASP A 135 8.26 -11.15 -3.86
C ASP A 135 7.14 -11.26 -2.82
N ILE A 136 7.43 -11.02 -1.53
CA ILE A 136 6.39 -10.91 -0.49
C ILE A 136 5.49 -9.70 -0.77
N LEU A 137 6.06 -8.59 -1.22
CA LEU A 137 5.26 -7.43 -1.61
C LEU A 137 4.42 -7.71 -2.87
N ASP A 138 4.95 -8.51 -3.80
CA ASP A 138 4.18 -9.01 -4.94
C ASP A 138 3.02 -9.91 -4.49
N LEU A 139 3.20 -10.76 -3.48
CA LEU A 139 2.12 -11.58 -2.90
C LEU A 139 1.04 -10.71 -2.24
N ILE A 140 1.42 -9.71 -1.45
CA ILE A 140 0.50 -8.76 -0.81
C ILE A 140 -0.35 -8.07 -1.88
N PHE A 141 0.30 -7.61 -2.96
CA PHE A 141 -0.37 -6.98 -4.09
C PHE A 141 -1.32 -7.94 -4.82
N ASP A 142 -0.84 -9.15 -5.15
CA ASP A 142 -1.61 -10.15 -5.89
C ASP A 142 -2.86 -10.61 -5.13
N LEU A 143 -2.79 -10.67 -3.81
CA LEU A 143 -3.93 -11.00 -2.94
C LEU A 143 -4.89 -9.82 -2.69
N GLY A 144 -4.55 -8.63 -3.17
CA GLY A 144 -5.34 -7.42 -2.91
C GLY A 144 -5.37 -7.05 -1.43
N LEU A 145 -4.34 -7.42 -0.67
CA LEU A 145 -4.23 -7.06 0.73
C LEU A 145 -3.79 -5.61 0.87
N ASN A 146 -4.26 -4.93 1.90
CA ASN A 146 -3.81 -3.58 2.19
C ASN A 146 -2.40 -3.63 2.75
N GLU A 147 -1.45 -2.93 2.12
CA GLU A 147 -0.06 -2.88 2.57
C GLU A 147 0.05 -2.47 4.04
N ASN A 148 -0.83 -1.61 4.55
CA ASN A 148 -0.81 -1.17 5.96
C ASN A 148 -1.28 -2.25 6.96
N GLU A 149 -2.04 -3.24 6.50
CA GLU A 149 -2.51 -4.35 7.35
C GLU A 149 -1.41 -5.41 7.52
N VAL A 150 -0.56 -5.56 6.50
CA VAL A 150 0.51 -6.56 6.48
C VAL A 150 1.83 -5.96 6.97
N LEU A 151 2.23 -4.81 6.43
CA LEU A 151 3.51 -4.16 6.72
C LEU A 151 3.40 -3.32 8.00
N SER A 152 4.15 -3.68 9.03
CA SER A 152 4.42 -2.80 10.17
C SER A 152 5.88 -2.36 10.21
N PRO A 153 6.16 -1.11 10.66
CA PRO A 153 7.54 -0.65 10.78
C PRO A 153 8.34 -1.56 11.71
N ASN A 154 9.55 -1.93 11.28
CA ASN A 154 10.51 -2.75 12.02
C ASN A 154 10.17 -4.25 12.17
N GLN A 155 9.39 -4.83 11.24
CA GLN A 155 9.11 -6.27 11.24
C GLN A 155 10.14 -7.08 10.45
N ASP A 156 10.45 -8.26 10.98
CA ASP A 156 11.23 -9.29 10.30
C ASP A 156 10.38 -10.00 9.22
N ILE A 157 11.02 -10.48 8.16
CA ILE A 157 10.43 -11.20 7.03
C ILE A 157 9.60 -12.38 7.52
N HIS A 158 10.09 -13.12 8.52
CA HIS A 158 9.36 -14.24 9.09
C HIS A 158 8.00 -13.84 9.67
N GLN A 159 7.93 -12.69 10.36
CA GLN A 159 6.68 -12.18 10.91
C GLN A 159 5.73 -11.69 9.83
N LEU A 160 6.25 -11.12 8.74
CA LEU A 160 5.45 -10.72 7.59
C LEU A 160 4.79 -11.93 6.92
N ILE A 161 5.52 -13.03 6.74
CA ILE A 161 4.99 -14.27 6.15
C ILE A 161 3.88 -14.85 7.02
N LEU A 162 4.07 -14.93 8.34
CA LEU A 162 3.04 -15.42 9.26
C LEU A 162 1.77 -14.55 9.20
N ARG A 163 1.92 -13.22 9.23
CA ARG A 163 0.78 -12.30 9.09
C ARG A 163 0.07 -12.44 7.75
N LEU A 164 0.82 -12.65 6.66
CA LEU A 164 0.26 -12.88 5.34
C LEU A 164 -0.61 -14.15 5.32
N LEU A 165 -0.10 -15.23 5.90
CA LEU A 165 -0.83 -16.50 6.03
C LEU A 165 -2.09 -16.34 6.88
N ASP A 166 -1.97 -15.71 8.05
CA ASP A 166 -3.10 -15.48 8.96
C ASP A 166 -4.20 -14.64 8.27
N LEU A 167 -3.81 -13.58 7.55
CA LEU A 167 -4.77 -12.72 6.83
C LEU A 167 -5.42 -13.45 5.65
N ALA A 168 -4.65 -14.25 4.90
CA ALA A 168 -5.19 -15.06 3.82
C ALA A 168 -6.17 -16.12 4.35
N GLU A 169 -5.88 -16.75 5.49
CA GLU A 169 -6.79 -17.70 6.14
C GLU A 169 -8.07 -17.01 6.62
N GLN A 170 -7.95 -15.89 7.32
CA GLN A 170 -9.11 -15.11 7.82
C GLN A 170 -10.04 -14.66 6.68
N ARG A 171 -9.49 -14.38 5.50
CA ARG A 171 -10.25 -13.97 4.31
C ARG A 171 -10.71 -15.13 3.44
N GLY A 172 -10.37 -16.37 3.78
CA GLY A 172 -10.67 -17.54 2.95
C GLY A 172 -9.93 -17.56 1.61
N GLN A 173 -8.79 -16.87 1.52
CA GLN A 173 -7.98 -16.69 0.32
C GLN A 173 -6.76 -17.65 0.25
N MET A 174 -6.73 -18.71 1.07
CA MET A 174 -5.58 -19.65 1.10
C MET A 174 -5.26 -20.28 -0.26
N SER A 175 -6.29 -20.64 -1.04
CA SER A 175 -6.08 -21.17 -2.40
C SER A 175 -5.53 -20.11 -3.36
N ALA A 176 -5.92 -18.84 -3.20
CA ALA A 176 -5.39 -17.74 -4.00
C ALA A 176 -3.93 -17.44 -3.63
N LEU A 177 -3.56 -17.56 -2.35
CA LEU A 177 -2.17 -17.42 -1.89
C LEU A 177 -1.30 -18.53 -2.48
N ALA A 178 -1.73 -19.80 -2.40
CA ALA A 178 -0.99 -20.92 -2.99
C ALA A 178 -0.75 -20.71 -4.50
N LEU A 179 -1.78 -20.27 -5.23
CA LEU A 179 -1.68 -19.98 -6.66
C LEU A 179 -0.75 -18.79 -6.94
N ALA A 180 -0.81 -17.72 -6.13
CA ALA A 180 0.07 -16.56 -6.28
C ALA A 180 1.54 -16.93 -6.01
N VAL A 181 1.80 -17.75 -4.98
CA VAL A 181 3.13 -18.28 -4.67
C VAL A 181 3.67 -19.11 -5.83
N GLU A 182 2.88 -20.06 -6.33
CA GLU A 182 3.25 -20.86 -7.50
C GLU A 182 3.60 -19.94 -8.68
N ARG A 183 2.73 -18.99 -9.00
CA ARG A 183 2.91 -18.04 -10.10
C ARG A 183 4.14 -17.15 -10.01
N ILE A 184 4.62 -16.84 -8.81
CA ILE A 184 5.86 -16.08 -8.63
C ILE A 184 7.08 -16.99 -8.80
N LEU A 185 7.01 -18.22 -8.29
CA LEU A 185 8.09 -19.21 -8.39
C LEU A 185 8.23 -19.78 -9.81
N THR A 186 7.12 -19.93 -10.53
CA THR A 186 7.04 -20.45 -11.90
C THR A 186 6.25 -19.47 -12.78
N PRO A 187 6.90 -18.38 -13.26
CA PRO A 187 6.25 -17.41 -14.12
C PRO A 187 5.77 -18.07 -15.41
N LEU A 188 4.52 -17.77 -15.81
CA LEU A 188 3.96 -18.31 -17.05
C LEU A 188 4.70 -17.72 -18.26
N PRO A 189 4.98 -18.53 -19.30
CA PRO A 189 5.50 -18.01 -20.54
C PRO A 189 4.47 -17.09 -21.21
N PRO A 190 4.91 -16.06 -21.96
CA PRO A 190 4.04 -15.04 -22.56
C PRO A 190 2.95 -15.63 -23.46
N GLU A 191 3.22 -16.76 -24.10
CA GLU A 191 2.26 -17.46 -25.00
C GLU A 191 1.02 -18.00 -24.28
N ASN A 192 1.13 -18.26 -22.97
CA ASN A 192 0.05 -18.80 -22.14
C ASN A 192 -0.70 -17.71 -21.36
N LEU A 193 -0.32 -16.45 -21.52
CA LEU A 193 -1.01 -15.33 -20.87
C LEU A 193 -2.31 -15.00 -21.61
N PRO A 194 -3.30 -14.46 -20.88
CA PRO A 194 -4.54 -14.01 -21.52
C PRO A 194 -4.21 -12.94 -22.56
N ARG A 195 -4.85 -13.05 -23.72
CA ARG A 195 -4.73 -12.07 -24.79
C ARG A 195 -5.20 -10.69 -24.31
N PRO A 196 -4.63 -9.58 -24.84
CA PRO A 196 -4.98 -8.23 -24.41
C PRO A 196 -6.48 -7.92 -24.50
N GLU A 197 -7.22 -8.55 -25.43
CA GLU A 197 -8.67 -8.33 -25.56
C GLU A 197 -9.49 -8.92 -24.41
N LYS A 198 -8.91 -9.86 -23.65
CA LYS A 198 -9.53 -10.45 -22.45
C LYS A 198 -9.15 -9.74 -21.16
N ILE A 199 -8.22 -8.79 -21.23
CA ILE A 199 -7.81 -7.99 -20.09
C ILE A 199 -8.86 -6.90 -19.88
N THR A 200 -9.46 -6.91 -18.70
CA THR A 200 -10.51 -5.97 -18.30
C THR A 200 -10.12 -5.32 -16.97
N VAL A 201 -10.88 -4.29 -16.58
CA VAL A 201 -10.69 -3.61 -15.28
C VAL A 201 -10.91 -4.57 -14.11
N ASP A 202 -11.74 -5.61 -14.31
CA ASP A 202 -12.03 -6.63 -13.30
C ASP A 202 -11.02 -7.80 -13.31
N SER A 203 -9.98 -7.73 -14.16
CA SER A 203 -8.94 -8.77 -14.20
C SER A 203 -8.14 -8.81 -12.89
N PRO A 204 -7.80 -10.00 -12.37
CA PRO A 204 -7.03 -10.11 -11.14
C PRO A 204 -5.69 -9.36 -11.20
N PRO A 205 -5.25 -8.72 -10.10
CA PRO A 205 -3.99 -7.97 -10.06
C PRO A 205 -2.78 -8.79 -10.53
N THR A 206 -2.73 -10.07 -10.16
CA THR A 206 -1.70 -11.02 -10.59
C THR A 206 -1.60 -11.14 -12.10
N VAL A 207 -2.73 -11.18 -12.81
CA VAL A 207 -2.78 -11.37 -14.26
C VAL A 207 -2.23 -10.14 -14.97
N LEU A 208 -2.65 -8.95 -14.53
CA LEU A 208 -2.17 -7.68 -15.07
C LEU A 208 -0.67 -7.52 -14.86
N ARG A 209 -0.18 -7.84 -13.66
CA ARG A 209 1.24 -7.78 -13.34
C ARG A 209 2.05 -8.74 -14.21
N GLN A 210 1.62 -10.00 -14.32
CA GLN A 210 2.28 -10.98 -15.19
C GLN A 210 2.32 -10.54 -16.65
N TYR A 211 1.21 -10.00 -17.15
CA TYR A 211 1.14 -9.46 -18.51
C TYR A 211 2.17 -8.34 -18.73
N LEU A 212 2.22 -7.36 -17.83
CA LEU A 212 3.20 -6.28 -17.90
C LEU A 212 4.64 -6.80 -17.84
N LEU A 213 4.91 -7.78 -16.97
CA LEU A 213 6.24 -8.36 -16.83
C LEU A 213 6.66 -9.24 -18.01
N ALA A 214 5.72 -9.84 -18.74
CA ALA A 214 6.03 -10.69 -19.86
C ALA A 214 6.19 -9.90 -21.17
N HIS A 215 5.37 -8.86 -21.39
CA HIS A 215 5.29 -8.16 -22.66
C HIS A 215 6.06 -6.82 -22.72
N TYR A 216 6.43 -6.24 -21.59
CA TYR A 216 7.09 -4.93 -21.56
C TYR A 216 8.47 -5.03 -20.93
N THR A 217 9.45 -4.35 -21.52
CA THR A 217 10.73 -4.05 -20.91
C THR A 217 10.60 -2.94 -19.87
N GLU A 218 11.64 -2.74 -19.06
CA GLU A 218 11.64 -1.67 -18.06
C GLU A 218 11.48 -0.27 -18.68
N ALA A 219 12.18 -0.01 -19.79
CA ALA A 219 12.09 1.26 -20.51
C ALA A 219 10.70 1.49 -21.14
N GLU A 220 10.07 0.43 -21.65
CA GLU A 220 8.70 0.52 -22.16
C GLU A 220 7.69 0.77 -21.04
N LEU A 221 7.89 0.20 -19.85
CA LEU A 221 7.05 0.49 -18.68
C LEU A 221 7.20 1.95 -18.20
N GLN A 222 8.40 2.54 -18.29
CA GLN A 222 8.61 3.96 -17.98
C GLN A 222 7.92 4.87 -18.99
N THR A 223 8.03 4.53 -20.28
CA THR A 223 7.31 5.23 -21.35
C THR A 223 5.79 5.13 -21.13
N LEU A 224 5.28 3.93 -20.86
CA LEU A 224 3.87 3.68 -20.55
C LEU A 224 3.39 4.51 -19.35
N ALA A 225 4.16 4.53 -18.26
CA ALA A 225 3.84 5.35 -17.10
C ALA A 225 3.75 6.84 -17.47
N SER A 226 4.72 7.33 -18.26
CA SER A 226 4.76 8.71 -18.73
C SER A 226 3.56 9.06 -19.61
N ASP A 227 3.18 8.18 -20.54
CA ASP A 227 2.02 8.34 -21.43
C ASP A 227 0.71 8.39 -20.65
N LEU A 228 0.63 7.64 -19.54
CA LEU A 228 -0.49 7.67 -18.60
C LEU A 228 -0.45 8.89 -17.65
N GLY A 229 0.50 9.81 -17.84
CA GLY A 229 0.69 10.98 -16.99
C GLY A 229 1.13 10.63 -15.56
N VAL A 230 1.78 9.48 -15.38
CA VAL A 230 2.35 9.02 -14.12
C VAL A 230 3.85 9.31 -14.14
N ASP A 231 4.30 10.08 -13.16
CA ASP A 231 5.73 10.31 -12.95
C ASP A 231 6.38 9.02 -12.43
N TRP A 232 7.09 8.31 -13.32
CA TRP A 232 7.72 7.03 -13.01
C TRP A 232 8.85 7.16 -11.99
N GLU A 233 9.46 8.33 -11.84
CA GLU A 233 10.49 8.58 -10.81
C GLU A 233 9.91 8.54 -9.40
N GLN A 234 8.61 8.82 -9.26
CA GLN A 234 7.88 8.71 -7.99
C GLN A 234 7.44 7.26 -7.67
N LEU A 235 7.52 6.36 -8.66
CA LEU A 235 7.26 4.94 -8.46
C LEU A 235 8.54 4.22 -7.99
N ASP A 236 8.36 3.05 -7.36
CA ASP A 236 9.49 2.19 -7.02
C ASP A 236 10.08 1.59 -8.30
N HIS A 237 11.16 2.20 -8.80
CA HIS A 237 11.80 1.86 -10.08
C HIS A 237 13.14 1.14 -9.89
N ARG A 238 13.36 0.50 -8.72
CA ARG A 238 14.60 -0.24 -8.44
C ARG A 238 14.85 -1.39 -9.42
N HIS A 239 13.77 -1.98 -9.95
CA HIS A 239 13.80 -3.00 -10.98
C HIS A 239 12.42 -3.12 -11.66
N LYS A 240 12.38 -3.70 -12.87
CA LYS A 240 11.16 -4.01 -13.63
C LYS A 240 9.96 -4.50 -12.82
N LYS A 241 10.14 -5.49 -11.91
CA LYS A 241 9.02 -6.00 -11.05
C LYS A 241 8.42 -4.91 -10.15
N ALA A 242 9.26 -4.12 -9.49
CA ALA A 242 8.82 -3.06 -8.58
C ALA A 242 8.09 -1.96 -9.36
N LEU A 243 8.59 -1.62 -10.55
CA LEU A 243 7.97 -0.60 -11.40
C LEU A 243 6.57 -1.02 -11.85
N ALA A 244 6.40 -2.28 -12.30
CA ALA A 244 5.10 -2.80 -12.71
C ALA A 244 4.11 -2.82 -11.53
N ARG A 245 4.53 -3.29 -10.35
CA ARG A 245 3.71 -3.29 -9.13
C ARG A 245 3.34 -1.85 -8.71
N GLY A 246 4.31 -0.94 -8.72
CA GLY A 246 4.11 0.47 -8.36
C GLY A 246 3.13 1.18 -9.30
N LEU A 247 3.27 0.97 -10.60
CA LEU A 247 2.37 1.51 -11.62
C LEU A 247 0.94 1.00 -11.40
N LEU A 248 0.76 -0.30 -11.24
CA LEU A 248 -0.56 -0.88 -11.00
C LEU A 248 -1.17 -0.37 -9.68
N LEU A 249 -0.40 -0.34 -8.59
CA LEU A 249 -0.86 0.22 -7.31
C LEU A 249 -1.32 1.68 -7.44
N TYR A 250 -0.57 2.50 -8.20
CA TYR A 250 -0.93 3.88 -8.47
C TYR A 250 -2.29 3.96 -9.19
N LEU A 251 -2.47 3.18 -10.26
CA LEU A 251 -3.69 3.17 -11.06
C LEU A 251 -4.90 2.64 -10.27
N TYR A 252 -4.73 1.57 -9.50
CA TYR A 252 -5.77 1.02 -8.62
C TYR A 252 -6.25 2.05 -7.59
N ARG A 253 -5.32 2.74 -6.91
CA ARG A 253 -5.66 3.76 -5.89
C ARG A 253 -6.42 4.95 -6.46
N ARG A 254 -6.22 5.26 -7.74
CA ARG A 254 -6.87 6.37 -8.44
C ARG A 254 -8.08 5.96 -9.26
N ASN A 255 -8.42 4.67 -9.29
CA ASN A 255 -9.45 4.11 -10.15
C ASN A 255 -9.25 4.48 -11.63
N ARG A 256 -8.00 4.40 -12.11
CA ARG A 256 -7.57 4.74 -13.47
C ARG A 256 -7.13 3.51 -14.27
N LEU A 257 -7.51 2.31 -13.83
CA LEU A 257 -7.10 1.06 -14.48
C LEU A 257 -7.70 0.92 -15.89
N ASP A 258 -8.85 1.55 -16.12
CA ASP A 258 -9.51 1.65 -17.42
C ASP A 258 -8.65 2.37 -18.47
N GLU A 259 -7.81 3.32 -18.07
CA GLU A 259 -6.88 4.01 -18.98
C GLU A 259 -5.77 3.04 -19.44
N LEU A 260 -5.23 2.24 -18.51
CA LEU A 260 -4.27 1.19 -18.84
C LEU A 260 -4.90 0.13 -19.74
N VAL A 261 -6.10 -0.36 -19.43
CA VAL A 261 -6.79 -1.35 -20.26
C VAL A 261 -7.04 -0.81 -21.68
N ARG A 262 -7.45 0.46 -21.80
CA ARG A 262 -7.62 1.10 -23.11
C ARG A 262 -6.32 1.23 -23.88
N TRP A 263 -5.21 1.48 -23.20
CA TRP A 263 -3.89 1.57 -23.82
C TRP A 263 -3.37 0.18 -24.24
N LEU A 264 -3.63 -0.86 -23.45
CA LEU A 264 -3.24 -2.24 -23.73
C LEU A 264 -4.05 -2.86 -24.88
N GLN A 265 -5.28 -2.40 -25.09
CA GLN A 265 -6.11 -2.88 -26.18
C GLN A 265 -5.66 -2.25 -27.51
N PRO A 266 -5.45 -3.04 -28.56
CA PRO A 266 -5.11 -2.50 -29.87
C PRO A 266 -6.23 -1.55 -30.32
N THR A 267 -5.83 -0.34 -30.72
CA THR A 267 -6.75 0.59 -31.37
C THR A 267 -7.26 -0.11 -32.65
N PRO A 268 -8.58 -0.14 -32.94
CA PRO A 268 -9.14 -0.86 -34.10
C PRO A 268 -8.60 -0.43 -35.49
N ALA A 269 -7.63 0.48 -35.55
CA ALA A 269 -7.09 1.08 -36.77
C ALA A 269 -5.81 0.42 -37.31
N GLU A 270 -5.18 -0.50 -36.58
CA GLU A 270 -3.95 -1.19 -37.04
C GLU A 270 -4.13 -2.72 -37.11
N ALA A 271 -5.15 -3.16 -37.84
CA ALA A 271 -5.09 -4.46 -38.49
C ALA A 271 -4.38 -4.29 -39.85
N PRO A 272 -3.10 -4.70 -40.01
CA PRO A 272 -2.49 -4.79 -41.33
C PRO A 272 -3.11 -6.01 -42.03
N GLY A 273 -4.24 -5.78 -42.68
CA GLY A 273 -5.06 -6.82 -43.29
C GLY A 273 -6.05 -6.23 -44.26
N ARG A 274 -5.56 -5.41 -45.20
CA ARG A 274 -6.27 -5.17 -46.47
C ARG A 274 -5.37 -5.61 -47.60
N GLU A 275 -5.64 -6.84 -48.03
CA GLU A 275 -5.65 -7.28 -49.43
C GLU A 275 -4.78 -6.44 -50.38
N SER A 276 -3.53 -6.87 -50.57
CA SER A 276 -2.90 -6.82 -51.88
C SER A 276 -3.06 -8.19 -52.54
N ASP A 277 -4.31 -8.62 -52.67
CA ASP A 277 -4.74 -9.63 -53.65
C ASP A 277 -5.25 -8.85 -54.86
N ASN A 278 -4.33 -8.35 -55.68
CA ASN A 278 -4.66 -8.11 -57.07
C ASN A 278 -3.41 -8.14 -57.94
N GLU A 279 -3.59 -8.73 -59.12
CA GLU A 279 -2.66 -8.78 -60.26
C GLU A 279 -1.60 -9.89 -60.24
N THR A 280 -2.09 -11.12 -60.40
CA THR A 280 -1.46 -12.01 -61.40
C THR A 280 -2.54 -12.86 -62.06
N GLN A 281 -3.13 -12.34 -63.14
CA GLN A 281 -3.77 -13.15 -64.18
C GLN A 281 -4.08 -12.29 -65.41
N SER A 282 -3.16 -12.26 -66.37
CA SER A 282 -3.41 -12.49 -67.81
C SER A 282 -2.08 -12.54 -68.55
#